data_AF-A0A1G4HGD0-F1
#
_entry.id   AF-A0A1G4HGD0-F1
#
_cell.length_a   1.000
_cell.length_b   1.000
_cell.length_c   1.000
_cell.angle_alpha   90.00
_cell.angle_beta   90.00
_cell.angle_gamma   90.00
#
_symmetry.space_group_name_H-M   'P 1'
#
loop_
_entity.id
_entity.type
_entity.pdbx_description
1 polymer ?
#
loop_
_entity_poly.entity_id
_entity_poly.type
_entity_poly.pdbx_seq_one_letter_code
_entity_poly.pdbx_strand_id
1 'polypeptide(L)'
;MMENVVAKTVESTLKKSIDKSSDYDLAEKMEDMKKVIIEEVRRNLVYNKPVGPIMSSKDILTLSQEQESKFNEEVHELGLHVNRIHHNSTPAFLYEMALKYESNSFITSTGALCCISGEKTGRSPSDKRIVKESSSEENIWWGKVNIPLKEKSYEINKGRAIDYLNLQPNLYVIDAYAGWDENCRIKIRVITSRAYHALYMLNMLIPPKNVEEIQNFIPDFIIYNAGDFPSNRLTDGMSSQTSVIINFGAMNMIILGTQYAGEMKKGILTLFMYKMPLEGKLPLHSSCNVGKNNDVTLFFGLSGTGKTTLSADANRYLIGDDEHVWTDDGIFNIEGGCYAKCKGLSKKQEPEIYKAIKFGAILENVVMDPVTREVDYNNCTITENTRCAYPLSYIENAKIPAYVHTHPQNIILLTCDAFGVIPPLSKLDVYQMMYHFVSGYTSKMAGTESDVLKPTATFSSCYAAPFLALHPMVYAKMLAEKYQKHKANVWLLNTGWIYGSYGSQNGQRIPLKYTRMLVDYIHENKLIDIEYKKTPIFNFNIPARVEGIPEEVLDPLVGWKDKEDYMKNLQNLAREFISNFALFSDKAGPDILSGGPAL
;
A
#
# COMPACT_ATOMS: atom_id res chain seq x y z
N MET A 1 -37.78 27.25 -21.33
CA MET A 1 -38.89 27.69 -20.43
C MET A 1 -38.83 29.19 -20.16
N MET A 2 -37.67 29.75 -19.80
CA MET A 2 -37.48 31.19 -19.54
C MET A 2 -37.65 32.08 -20.81
N GLU A 3 -37.22 31.61 -21.98
CA GLU A 3 -37.46 32.30 -23.27
C GLU A 3 -38.95 32.50 -23.58
N ASN A 4 -39.78 31.48 -23.32
CA ASN A 4 -41.22 31.57 -23.52
C ASN A 4 -41.91 32.50 -22.53
N VAL A 5 -41.33 32.70 -21.33
CA VAL A 5 -41.85 33.63 -20.33
C VAL A 5 -41.50 35.07 -20.72
N VAL A 6 -40.26 35.33 -21.14
CA VAL A 6 -39.83 36.67 -21.59
C VAL A 6 -40.58 37.09 -22.85
N ALA A 7 -40.72 36.18 -23.84
CA ALA A 7 -41.48 36.47 -25.06
C ALA A 7 -42.94 36.83 -24.75
N LYS A 8 -43.61 36.08 -23.87
CA LYS A 8 -45.00 36.35 -23.46
C LYS A 8 -45.15 37.65 -22.66
N THR A 9 -44.19 37.96 -21.78
CA THR A 9 -44.21 39.21 -21.01
C THR A 9 -44.03 40.43 -21.91
N VAL A 10 -43.10 40.37 -22.86
CA VAL A 10 -42.89 41.42 -23.87
C VAL A 10 -44.13 41.58 -24.77
N GLU A 11 -44.73 40.48 -25.21
CA GLU A 11 -45.98 40.50 -25.99
C GLU A 11 -47.15 41.14 -25.23
N SER A 12 -47.32 40.78 -23.95
CA SER A 12 -48.40 41.33 -23.12
C SER A 12 -48.23 42.82 -22.83
N THR A 13 -46.99 43.29 -22.73
CA THR A 13 -46.67 44.69 -22.46
C THR A 13 -46.87 45.54 -23.72
N LEU A 14 -46.47 45.02 -24.88
CA LEU A 14 -46.63 45.69 -26.18
C LEU A 14 -48.10 45.75 -26.63
N LYS A 15 -48.90 44.68 -26.38
CA LYS A 15 -50.35 44.71 -26.66
C LYS A 15 -51.08 45.80 -25.87
N LYS A 16 -50.69 46.04 -24.61
CA LYS A 16 -51.28 47.11 -23.78
C LYS A 16 -50.95 48.52 -24.26
N SER A 17 -49.84 48.71 -24.98
CA SER A 17 -49.49 50.00 -25.59
C SER A 17 -50.14 50.25 -26.95
N ILE A 18 -50.47 49.20 -27.71
CA ILE A 18 -51.07 49.30 -29.06
C ILE A 18 -52.56 49.71 -28.99
N ASP A 19 -53.29 49.33 -27.94
CA ASP A 19 -54.70 49.70 -27.74
C ASP A 19 -54.94 51.22 -27.50
N LYS A 20 -53.90 52.07 -27.56
CA LYS A 20 -54.00 53.52 -27.32
C LYS A 20 -53.54 54.43 -28.45
N SER A 21 -53.15 53.93 -29.64
CA SER A 21 -52.77 54.81 -30.75
C SER A 21 -53.15 54.24 -32.11
N SER A 22 -53.98 54.96 -32.86
CA SER A 22 -54.44 54.61 -34.21
C SER A 22 -53.46 55.01 -35.31
N ASP A 23 -52.17 54.73 -35.15
CA ASP A 23 -51.15 55.08 -36.15
C ASP A 23 -50.43 53.82 -36.65
N TYR A 24 -50.65 53.51 -37.92
CA TYR A 24 -50.08 52.36 -38.62
C TYR A 24 -48.53 52.39 -38.63
N ASP A 25 -47.95 53.60 -38.59
CA ASP A 25 -46.50 53.85 -38.55
C ASP A 25 -45.88 53.53 -37.17
N LEU A 26 -46.67 53.50 -36.09
CA LEU A 26 -46.19 53.14 -34.76
C LEU A 26 -46.03 51.62 -34.62
N ALA A 27 -46.94 50.84 -35.23
CA ALA A 27 -46.90 49.38 -35.18
C ALA A 27 -45.67 48.81 -35.91
N GLU A 28 -45.30 49.39 -37.05
CA GLU A 28 -44.14 48.96 -37.84
C GLU A 28 -42.82 49.29 -37.11
N LYS A 29 -42.71 50.50 -36.56
CA LYS A 29 -41.57 50.91 -35.71
C LYS A 29 -41.44 50.07 -34.43
N MET A 30 -42.56 49.66 -33.83
CA MET A 30 -42.55 48.79 -32.65
C MET A 30 -42.13 47.36 -32.99
N GLU A 31 -42.49 46.84 -34.16
CA GLU A 31 -42.08 45.50 -34.60
C GLU A 31 -40.56 45.45 -34.91
N ASP A 32 -40.01 46.51 -35.49
CA ASP A 32 -38.55 46.64 -35.67
C ASP A 32 -37.82 46.82 -34.34
N MET A 33 -38.37 47.59 -33.40
CA MET A 33 -37.81 47.71 -32.05
C MET A 33 -37.87 46.37 -31.29
N LYS A 34 -38.91 45.57 -31.50
CA LYS A 34 -39.05 44.22 -30.95
C LYS A 34 -37.98 43.27 -31.51
N LYS A 35 -37.68 43.36 -32.81
CA LYS A 35 -36.56 42.62 -33.43
C LYS A 35 -35.23 43.02 -32.83
N VAL A 36 -34.95 44.33 -32.73
CA VAL A 36 -33.71 44.85 -32.14
C VAL A 36 -33.54 44.41 -30.69
N ILE A 37 -34.59 44.49 -29.86
CA ILE A 37 -34.53 44.06 -28.46
C ILE A 37 -34.34 42.54 -28.35
N ILE A 38 -35.03 41.74 -29.18
CA ILE A 38 -34.85 40.28 -29.20
C ILE A 38 -33.42 39.92 -29.61
N GLU A 39 -32.85 40.64 -30.58
CA GLU A 39 -31.51 40.42 -31.09
C GLU A 39 -30.43 40.86 -30.10
N GLU A 40 -30.65 41.96 -29.38
CA GLU A 40 -29.79 42.45 -28.30
C GLU A 40 -29.85 41.54 -27.07
N VAL A 41 -31.03 41.04 -26.70
CA VAL A 41 -31.21 40.03 -25.65
C VAL A 41 -30.56 38.72 -26.05
N ARG A 42 -30.66 38.29 -27.32
CA ARG A 42 -29.93 37.11 -27.84
C ARG A 42 -28.43 37.33 -27.78
N ARG A 43 -27.89 38.48 -28.18
CA ARG A 43 -26.46 38.81 -28.05
C ARG A 43 -26.00 38.75 -26.60
N ASN A 44 -26.78 39.31 -25.68
CA ASN A 44 -26.47 39.32 -24.25
C ASN A 44 -26.62 37.92 -23.60
N LEU A 45 -27.49 37.06 -24.12
CA LEU A 45 -27.61 35.66 -23.70
C LEU A 45 -26.50 34.77 -24.27
N VAL A 46 -25.94 35.12 -25.43
CA VAL A 46 -24.79 34.42 -26.03
C VAL A 46 -23.49 34.72 -25.29
N TYR A 47 -23.37 35.87 -24.60
CA TYR A 47 -22.15 36.28 -23.90
C TYR A 47 -21.90 35.67 -22.52
N ASN A 48 -22.72 34.72 -22.04
CA ASN A 48 -22.54 34.10 -20.73
C ASN A 48 -22.60 32.56 -20.73
N LYS A 49 -22.50 31.91 -21.90
CA LYS A 49 -22.07 30.51 -21.87
C LYS A 49 -20.56 30.52 -21.80
N PRO A 50 -19.92 29.91 -20.78
CA PRO A 50 -18.51 29.58 -20.92
C PRO A 50 -18.37 28.85 -22.25
N VAL A 51 -17.55 29.42 -23.15
CA VAL A 51 -17.14 28.73 -24.37
C VAL A 51 -16.73 27.33 -23.91
N GLY A 52 -17.18 26.29 -24.63
CA GLY A 52 -16.84 24.91 -24.32
C GLY A 52 -15.33 24.74 -24.06
N PRO A 53 -14.91 23.61 -23.47
CA PRO A 53 -13.57 23.45 -22.90
C PRO A 53 -12.50 24.13 -23.78
N ILE A 54 -11.68 24.99 -23.17
CA ILE A 54 -10.60 25.75 -23.84
C ILE A 54 -9.64 24.80 -24.57
N MET A 55 -9.66 23.51 -24.19
CA MET A 55 -8.90 22.42 -24.76
C MET A 55 -9.66 21.76 -25.91
N SER A 56 -9.01 21.65 -27.07
CA SER A 56 -9.51 20.86 -28.19
C SER A 56 -9.54 19.36 -27.84
N SER A 57 -10.30 18.55 -28.59
CA SER A 57 -10.24 17.09 -28.44
C SER A 57 -8.80 16.56 -28.54
N LYS A 58 -7.95 17.18 -29.37
CA LYS A 58 -6.53 16.85 -29.54
C LYS A 58 -5.71 17.16 -28.28
N ASP A 59 -6.04 18.21 -27.54
CA ASP A 59 -5.35 18.55 -26.29
C ASP A 59 -5.77 17.58 -25.16
N ILE A 60 -7.02 17.11 -25.17
CA ILE A 60 -7.49 16.04 -24.27
C ILE A 60 -6.80 14.71 -24.60
N LEU A 61 -6.67 14.34 -25.88
CA LEU A 61 -5.88 13.20 -26.37
C LEU A 61 -4.40 13.29 -25.96
N THR A 62 -3.85 14.50 -25.88
CA THR A 62 -2.46 14.72 -25.45
C THR A 62 -2.29 14.54 -23.94
N LEU A 63 -3.31 14.89 -23.14
CA LEU A 63 -3.32 14.67 -21.68
C LEU A 63 -3.49 13.19 -21.28
N SER A 64 -4.14 12.41 -22.13
CA SER A 64 -4.27 10.94 -22.03
C SER A 64 -3.13 10.18 -22.70
N GLN A 65 -2.10 10.88 -23.22
CA GLN A 65 -0.99 10.28 -23.99
C GLN A 65 -1.44 9.35 -25.13
N GLU A 66 -2.63 9.58 -25.69
CA GLU A 66 -3.23 8.74 -26.72
C GLU A 66 -2.47 8.89 -28.06
N GLN A 67 -1.70 7.86 -28.43
CA GLN A 67 -1.41 7.54 -29.84
C GLN A 67 -2.02 6.16 -30.13
N GLU A 68 -3.30 6.21 -30.54
CA GLU A 68 -4.32 5.17 -30.33
C GLU A 68 -4.10 3.82 -31.02
N SER A 69 -3.58 3.72 -32.25
CA SER A 69 -3.84 2.48 -33.03
C SER A 69 -3.16 1.23 -32.45
N LYS A 70 -1.83 1.27 -32.23
CA LYS A 70 -1.07 0.10 -31.79
C LYS A 70 -1.45 -0.32 -30.37
N PHE A 71 -1.57 0.65 -29.45
CA PHE A 71 -1.91 0.35 -28.06
C PHE A 71 -3.35 -0.17 -27.91
N ASN A 72 -4.32 0.41 -28.63
CA ASN A 72 -5.69 -0.09 -28.60
C ASN A 72 -5.77 -1.49 -29.23
N GLU A 73 -5.01 -1.78 -30.29
CA GLU A 73 -4.87 -3.13 -30.84
C GLU A 73 -4.36 -4.12 -29.78
N GLU A 74 -3.29 -3.79 -29.04
CA GLU A 74 -2.78 -4.64 -27.95
C GLU A 74 -3.83 -4.89 -26.87
N VAL A 75 -4.61 -3.87 -26.47
CA VAL A 75 -5.69 -4.04 -25.48
C VAL A 75 -6.84 -4.87 -26.05
N HIS A 76 -7.16 -4.70 -27.33
CA HIS A 76 -8.16 -5.51 -28.03
C HIS A 76 -7.76 -6.99 -28.15
N GLU A 77 -6.47 -7.29 -28.32
CA GLU A 77 -5.93 -8.66 -28.31
C GLU A 77 -6.12 -9.35 -26.94
N LEU A 78 -6.23 -8.57 -25.86
CA LEU A 78 -6.60 -9.08 -24.53
C LEU A 78 -8.10 -9.35 -24.38
N GLY A 79 -8.90 -9.16 -25.43
CA GLY A 79 -10.36 -9.33 -25.45
C GLY A 79 -11.13 -8.14 -24.89
N LEU A 80 -10.48 -6.97 -24.75
CA LEU A 80 -11.08 -5.76 -24.22
C LEU A 80 -11.43 -4.80 -25.36
N HIS A 81 -12.71 -4.59 -25.62
CA HIS A 81 -13.24 -3.75 -26.70
C HIS A 81 -14.08 -2.61 -26.12
N VAL A 82 -13.41 -1.65 -25.50
CA VAL A 82 -14.06 -0.51 -24.82
C VAL A 82 -13.95 0.74 -25.70
N ASN A 83 -14.98 1.59 -25.67
CA ASN A 83 -15.03 2.81 -26.50
C ASN A 83 -13.92 3.82 -26.20
N ARG A 84 -13.43 3.88 -24.95
CA ARG A 84 -12.44 4.84 -24.48
C ARG A 84 -11.45 4.17 -23.54
N ILE A 85 -10.18 4.21 -23.91
CA ILE A 85 -9.09 3.62 -23.15
C ILE A 85 -8.08 4.73 -22.83
N HIS A 86 -7.93 5.04 -21.55
CA HIS A 86 -7.05 6.09 -21.06
C HIS A 86 -5.73 5.47 -20.60
N HIS A 87 -4.67 5.68 -21.38
CA HIS A 87 -3.34 5.09 -21.13
C HIS A 87 -2.44 6.06 -20.34
N ASN A 88 -1.79 5.58 -19.28
CA ASN A 88 -0.80 6.34 -18.49
C ASN A 88 -1.19 7.80 -18.19
N SER A 89 -2.48 8.04 -17.96
CA SER A 89 -3.03 9.39 -17.91
C SER A 89 -2.54 10.18 -16.71
N THR A 90 -2.43 11.50 -16.87
CA THR A 90 -1.92 12.37 -15.80
C THR A 90 -2.80 12.34 -14.54
N PRO A 91 -2.24 12.64 -13.35
CA PRO A 91 -3.03 12.75 -12.13
C PRO A 91 -4.21 13.72 -12.25
N ALA A 92 -4.04 14.86 -12.94
CA ALA A 92 -5.13 15.83 -13.15
C ALA A 92 -6.31 15.20 -13.90
N PHE A 93 -6.03 14.51 -15.00
CA PHE A 93 -7.06 13.81 -15.77
C PHE A 93 -7.78 12.74 -14.93
N LEU A 94 -7.02 11.94 -14.16
CA LEU A 94 -7.60 10.91 -13.30
C LEU A 94 -8.45 11.49 -12.17
N TYR A 95 -8.11 12.67 -11.64
CA TYR A 95 -8.97 13.40 -10.70
C TYR A 95 -10.29 13.79 -11.36
N GLU A 96 -10.26 14.39 -12.55
CA GLU A 96 -11.47 14.77 -13.27
C GLU A 96 -12.38 13.57 -13.54
N MET A 97 -11.78 12.45 -13.97
CA MET A 97 -12.50 11.21 -14.23
C MET A 97 -13.10 10.62 -12.95
N ALA A 98 -12.33 10.58 -11.86
CA ALA A 98 -12.82 10.11 -10.56
C ALA A 98 -14.00 10.97 -10.07
N LEU A 99 -13.88 12.30 -10.10
CA LEU A 99 -14.94 13.21 -9.64
C LEU A 99 -16.19 13.17 -10.52
N LYS A 100 -16.03 12.84 -11.80
CA LYS A 100 -17.14 12.78 -12.75
C LYS A 100 -17.89 11.45 -12.71
N TYR A 101 -17.19 10.33 -12.55
CA TYR A 101 -17.75 8.99 -12.72
C TYR A 101 -17.82 8.17 -11.42
N GLU A 102 -17.09 8.55 -10.37
CA GLU A 102 -17.08 7.85 -9.09
C GLU A 102 -17.77 8.69 -8.01
N SER A 103 -19.02 8.35 -7.69
CA SER A 103 -19.89 9.13 -6.81
C SER A 103 -19.36 9.36 -5.38
N ASN A 104 -18.39 8.55 -4.95
CA ASN A 104 -17.78 8.60 -3.61
C ASN A 104 -16.33 9.11 -3.64
N SER A 105 -15.97 9.89 -4.66
CA SER A 105 -14.66 10.51 -4.81
C SER A 105 -14.76 12.02 -4.58
N PHE A 106 -13.84 12.57 -3.79
CA PHE A 106 -13.84 13.98 -3.41
C PHE A 106 -12.44 14.56 -3.32
N ILE A 107 -12.30 15.88 -3.38
CA ILE A 107 -11.05 16.58 -3.08
C ILE A 107 -11.06 17.03 -1.62
N THR A 108 -9.96 16.77 -0.89
CA THR A 108 -9.76 17.27 0.48
C THR A 108 -9.19 18.68 0.49
N SER A 109 -9.16 19.32 1.66
CA SER A 109 -8.54 20.64 1.89
C SER A 109 -7.07 20.72 1.47
N THR A 110 -6.34 19.60 1.44
CA THR A 110 -4.95 19.55 0.96
C THR A 110 -4.81 19.33 -0.53
N GLY A 111 -5.93 19.14 -1.24
CA GLY A 111 -5.96 18.82 -2.66
C GLY A 111 -5.81 17.33 -2.97
N ALA A 112 -5.71 16.43 -1.97
CA ALA A 112 -5.65 14.99 -2.20
C ALA A 112 -7.03 14.43 -2.62
N LEU A 113 -7.02 13.35 -3.40
CA LEU A 113 -8.24 12.64 -3.80
C LEU A 113 -8.67 11.68 -2.69
N CYS A 114 -9.82 11.91 -2.07
CA CYS A 114 -10.43 11.01 -1.11
C CYS A 114 -11.38 10.03 -1.81
N CYS A 115 -11.21 8.73 -1.58
CA CYS A 115 -12.00 7.66 -2.20
C CYS A 115 -12.45 6.61 -1.17
N ILE A 116 -13.50 5.87 -1.50
CA ILE A 116 -14.01 4.73 -0.72
C ILE A 116 -13.82 3.42 -1.49
N SER A 117 -13.37 2.37 -0.80
CA SER A 117 -13.08 1.04 -1.36
C SER A 117 -14.24 0.03 -1.24
N GLY A 118 -15.44 0.52 -0.95
CA GLY A 118 -16.65 -0.29 -0.78
C GLY A 118 -16.62 -1.13 0.51
N GLU A 119 -17.22 -2.33 0.46
CA GLU A 119 -17.33 -3.23 1.61
C GLU A 119 -15.96 -3.69 2.16
N LYS A 120 -14.98 -3.88 1.25
CA LYS A 120 -13.64 -4.33 1.63
C LYS A 120 -12.75 -3.12 1.87
N THR A 121 -12.43 -2.86 3.13
CA THR A 121 -11.51 -1.78 3.57
C THR A 121 -10.11 -2.30 3.92
N GLY A 122 -9.82 -3.52 3.49
CA GLY A 122 -8.58 -4.24 3.74
C GLY A 122 -8.48 -5.45 2.81
N ARG A 123 -7.39 -6.21 2.97
CA ARG A 123 -7.15 -7.42 2.17
C ARG A 123 -8.17 -8.52 2.49
N SER A 124 -8.34 -9.44 1.55
CA SER A 124 -9.16 -10.65 1.68
C SER A 124 -8.30 -11.93 1.55
N PRO A 125 -7.45 -12.27 2.54
CA PRO A 125 -6.54 -13.42 2.44
C PRO A 125 -7.25 -14.77 2.20
N SER A 126 -8.45 -14.93 2.75
CA SER A 126 -9.29 -16.12 2.55
C SER A 126 -9.76 -16.31 1.11
N ASP A 127 -9.73 -15.25 0.30
CA ASP A 127 -10.18 -15.23 -1.11
C ASP A 127 -9.01 -15.11 -2.09
N LYS A 128 -7.77 -15.04 -1.58
CA LYS A 128 -6.55 -15.17 -2.38
C LYS A 128 -6.42 -16.60 -2.91
N ARG A 129 -6.06 -16.73 -4.18
CA ARG A 129 -5.84 -18.01 -4.86
C ARG A 129 -4.59 -17.96 -5.72
N ILE A 130 -3.91 -19.10 -5.83
CA ILE A 130 -2.84 -19.30 -6.82
C ILE A 130 -3.29 -20.43 -7.75
N VAL A 131 -3.20 -20.20 -9.06
CA VAL A 131 -3.55 -21.22 -10.05
C VAL A 131 -2.57 -22.37 -9.92
N LYS A 132 -3.10 -23.59 -9.78
CA LYS A 132 -2.30 -24.80 -9.76
C LYS A 132 -2.07 -25.25 -11.21
N GLU A 133 -0.98 -24.77 -11.78
CA GLU A 133 -0.51 -25.06 -13.14
C GLU A 133 0.94 -25.59 -13.09
N SER A 134 1.35 -26.32 -14.12
CA SER A 134 2.56 -27.15 -14.10
C SER A 134 3.88 -26.39 -13.99
N SER A 135 3.94 -25.13 -14.42
CA SER A 135 5.19 -24.35 -14.40
C SER A 135 5.56 -23.80 -13.01
N SER A 136 4.61 -23.75 -12.07
CA SER A 136 4.86 -23.25 -10.71
C SER A 136 4.50 -24.23 -9.59
N GLU A 137 3.67 -25.26 -9.84
CA GLU A 137 3.05 -26.02 -8.76
C GLU A 137 4.02 -26.69 -7.77
N GLU A 138 5.21 -27.09 -8.21
CA GLU A 138 6.21 -27.76 -7.36
C GLU A 138 6.93 -26.78 -6.42
N ASN A 139 6.97 -25.49 -6.78
CA ASN A 139 7.65 -24.45 -6.02
C ASN A 139 6.75 -23.85 -4.93
N ILE A 140 5.44 -23.80 -5.18
CA ILE A 140 4.49 -23.11 -4.29
C ILE A 140 4.35 -23.84 -2.95
N TRP A 141 4.44 -23.07 -1.88
CA TRP A 141 4.11 -23.53 -0.54
C TRP A 141 2.59 -23.52 -0.34
N TRP A 142 1.94 -24.59 -0.80
CA TRP A 142 0.50 -24.79 -0.70
C TRP A 142 0.03 -24.85 0.76
N GLY A 143 -1.10 -24.20 1.06
CA GLY A 143 -1.67 -24.19 2.40
C GLY A 143 -2.79 -23.16 2.57
N LYS A 144 -2.97 -22.68 3.81
CA LYS A 144 -4.01 -21.68 4.12
C LYS A 144 -3.77 -20.31 3.50
N VAL A 145 -2.53 -20.00 3.14
CA VAL A 145 -2.15 -18.74 2.46
C VAL A 145 -2.26 -18.90 0.95
N ASN A 146 -1.55 -19.89 0.40
CA ASN A 146 -1.55 -20.18 -1.03
C ASN A 146 -2.57 -21.28 -1.29
N ILE A 147 -3.82 -20.87 -1.52
CA ILE A 147 -4.94 -21.79 -1.76
C ILE A 147 -4.98 -22.13 -3.25
N PRO A 148 -4.91 -23.41 -3.64
CA PRO A 148 -4.87 -23.81 -5.05
C PRO A 148 -6.20 -23.53 -5.76
N LEU A 149 -6.11 -23.13 -7.02
CA LEU A 149 -7.24 -22.96 -7.92
C LEU A 149 -7.00 -23.71 -9.23
N LYS A 150 -8.02 -24.40 -9.74
CA LYS A 150 -7.93 -25.09 -11.03
C LYS A 150 -7.90 -24.06 -12.18
N GLU A 151 -7.15 -24.36 -13.24
CA GLU A 151 -7.08 -23.53 -14.45
C GLU A 151 -8.45 -23.17 -15.01
N LYS A 152 -9.37 -24.14 -15.11
CA LYS A 152 -10.74 -23.88 -15.58
C LYS A 152 -11.46 -22.80 -14.77
N SER A 153 -11.31 -22.81 -13.44
CA SER A 153 -11.91 -21.79 -12.57
C SER A 153 -11.23 -20.43 -12.74
N TYR A 154 -9.92 -20.41 -12.99
CA TYR A 154 -9.19 -19.19 -13.35
C TYR A 154 -9.73 -18.60 -14.66
N GLU A 155 -9.87 -19.39 -15.73
CA GLU A 155 -10.39 -18.91 -17.01
C GLU A 155 -11.81 -18.33 -16.88
N ILE A 156 -12.68 -18.96 -16.08
CA ILE A 156 -14.02 -18.42 -15.79
C ILE A 156 -13.94 -17.06 -15.10
N ASN A 157 -13.06 -16.89 -14.10
CA ASN A 157 -12.91 -15.61 -13.41
C ASN A 157 -12.28 -14.54 -14.31
N LYS A 158 -11.29 -14.91 -15.14
CA LYS A 158 -10.67 -14.01 -16.12
C LYS A 158 -11.69 -13.53 -17.14
N GLY A 159 -12.47 -14.44 -17.73
CA GLY A 159 -13.56 -14.10 -18.65
C GLY A 159 -14.56 -13.13 -18.02
N ARG A 160 -14.99 -13.38 -16.78
CA ARG A 160 -15.88 -12.47 -16.05
C ARG A 160 -15.29 -11.08 -15.82
N ALA A 161 -13.99 -11.00 -15.52
CA ALA A 161 -13.32 -9.71 -15.35
C ALA A 161 -13.30 -8.93 -16.68
N ILE A 162 -12.93 -9.61 -17.78
CA ILE A 162 -12.92 -9.02 -19.13
C ILE A 162 -14.34 -8.57 -19.53
N ASP A 163 -15.35 -9.42 -19.34
CA ASP A 163 -16.75 -9.09 -19.64
C ASP A 163 -17.19 -7.83 -18.89
N TYR A 164 -16.91 -7.74 -17.59
CA TYR A 164 -17.26 -6.55 -16.81
C TYR A 164 -16.51 -5.29 -17.28
N LEU A 165 -15.21 -5.41 -17.55
CA LEU A 165 -14.40 -4.29 -18.03
C LEU A 165 -14.90 -3.78 -19.40
N ASN A 166 -15.39 -4.69 -20.26
CA ASN A 166 -16.03 -4.35 -21.54
C ASN A 166 -17.35 -3.60 -21.40
N LEU A 167 -18.05 -3.75 -20.27
CA LEU A 167 -19.29 -3.02 -20.00
C LEU A 167 -19.05 -1.58 -19.52
N GLN A 168 -17.80 -1.19 -19.26
CA GLN A 168 -17.48 0.13 -18.72
C GLN A 168 -17.41 1.19 -19.82
N PRO A 169 -17.82 2.44 -19.54
CA PRO A 169 -17.71 3.53 -20.51
C PRO A 169 -16.27 4.01 -20.72
N ASN A 170 -15.40 3.78 -19.73
CA ASN A 170 -13.99 4.16 -19.74
C ASN A 170 -13.18 3.03 -19.13
N LEU A 171 -12.04 2.74 -19.74
CA LEU A 171 -11.01 1.86 -19.20
C LEU A 171 -9.78 2.71 -18.89
N TYR A 172 -9.09 2.43 -17.79
CA TYR A 172 -7.81 3.05 -17.47
C TYR A 172 -6.72 2.00 -17.48
N VAL A 173 -5.64 2.27 -18.19
CA VAL A 173 -4.51 1.35 -18.33
C VAL A 173 -3.23 2.04 -17.90
N ILE A 174 -2.53 1.45 -16.93
CA ILE A 174 -1.25 1.93 -16.41
C ILE A 174 -0.16 0.91 -16.71
N ASP A 175 0.76 1.30 -17.57
CA ASP A 175 2.03 0.63 -17.82
C ASP A 175 3.12 1.27 -16.95
N ALA A 176 3.70 0.47 -16.05
CA ALA A 176 4.73 0.93 -15.13
C ALA A 176 5.64 -0.21 -14.70
N TYR A 177 6.77 0.12 -14.06
CA TYR A 177 7.72 -0.86 -13.58
C TYR A 177 7.55 -1.12 -12.08
N ALA A 178 7.68 -2.38 -11.68
CA ALA A 178 7.94 -2.76 -10.30
C ALA A 178 9.42 -3.15 -10.17
N GLY A 179 10.14 -2.54 -9.22
CA GLY A 179 11.59 -2.71 -9.01
C GLY A 179 12.44 -1.60 -9.63
N TRP A 180 13.28 -0.95 -8.83
CA TRP A 180 14.18 0.12 -9.27
C TRP A 180 15.49 -0.36 -9.94
N ASP A 181 15.80 -1.65 -9.89
CA ASP A 181 16.91 -2.25 -10.63
C ASP A 181 16.45 -2.69 -12.02
N GLU A 182 17.01 -2.07 -13.07
CA GLU A 182 16.61 -2.33 -14.46
C GLU A 182 16.84 -3.78 -14.91
N ASN A 183 17.76 -4.52 -14.25
CA ASN A 183 18.01 -5.94 -14.53
C ASN A 183 17.00 -6.89 -13.90
N CYS A 184 16.23 -6.41 -12.92
CA CYS A 184 15.29 -7.21 -12.13
C CYS A 184 13.85 -6.69 -12.19
N ARG A 185 13.63 -5.50 -12.75
CA ARG A 185 12.30 -4.87 -12.81
C ARG A 185 11.33 -5.67 -13.66
N ILE A 186 10.08 -5.69 -13.25
CA ILE A 186 8.98 -6.35 -13.95
C ILE A 186 8.11 -5.27 -14.58
N LYS A 187 7.82 -5.38 -15.87
CA LYS A 187 6.87 -4.53 -16.59
C LYS A 187 5.45 -4.94 -16.23
N ILE A 188 4.72 -4.07 -15.53
CA ILE A 188 3.34 -4.31 -15.10
C ILE A 188 2.39 -3.49 -15.97
N ARG A 189 1.39 -4.16 -16.57
CA ARG A 189 0.21 -3.50 -17.16
C ARG A 189 -0.97 -3.68 -16.22
N VAL A 190 -1.51 -2.58 -15.70
CA VAL A 190 -2.71 -2.58 -14.86
C VAL A 190 -3.89 -2.11 -15.70
N ILE A 191 -4.97 -2.88 -15.68
CA ILE A 191 -6.22 -2.57 -16.38
C ILE A 191 -7.33 -2.43 -15.33
N THR A 192 -7.99 -1.29 -15.28
CA THR A 192 -9.01 -1.00 -14.26
C THR A 192 -10.18 -0.16 -14.76
N SER A 193 -11.35 -0.33 -14.14
CA SER A 193 -12.54 0.47 -14.39
C SER A 193 -12.61 1.78 -13.61
N ARG A 194 -11.77 1.96 -12.58
CA ARG A 194 -11.78 3.14 -11.69
C ARG A 194 -10.54 4.00 -11.89
N ALA A 195 -10.73 5.30 -12.07
CA ALA A 195 -9.65 6.29 -12.15
C ALA A 195 -8.87 6.37 -10.83
N TYR A 196 -9.56 6.16 -9.69
CA TYR A 196 -8.93 5.96 -8.38
C TYR A 196 -7.83 4.89 -8.42
N HIS A 197 -8.13 3.69 -8.94
CA HIS A 197 -7.18 2.57 -8.98
C HIS A 197 -6.03 2.82 -9.95
N ALA A 198 -6.28 3.52 -11.06
CA ALA A 198 -5.24 3.93 -11.99
C ALA A 198 -4.26 4.91 -11.33
N LEU A 199 -4.78 5.95 -10.65
CA LEU A 199 -3.95 6.90 -9.92
C LEU A 199 -3.18 6.24 -8.77
N TYR A 200 -3.81 5.28 -8.09
CA TYR A 200 -3.14 4.48 -7.07
C TYR A 200 -1.92 3.76 -7.65
N MET A 201 -2.06 3.08 -8.79
CA MET A 201 -0.94 2.34 -9.39
C MET A 201 0.12 3.26 -10.00
N LEU A 202 -0.24 4.46 -10.48
CA LEU A 202 0.74 5.50 -10.84
C LEU A 202 1.54 5.99 -9.62
N ASN A 203 0.92 6.05 -8.45
CA ASN A 203 1.63 6.41 -7.22
C ASN A 203 2.53 5.26 -6.73
N MET A 204 2.05 4.01 -6.82
CA MET A 204 2.73 2.87 -6.21
C MET A 204 3.78 2.21 -7.11
N LEU A 205 3.73 2.38 -8.42
CA LEU A 205 4.73 1.85 -9.36
C LEU A 205 5.64 2.95 -9.91
N ILE A 206 6.71 2.52 -10.58
CA ILE A 206 7.70 3.42 -11.16
C ILE A 206 7.25 3.75 -12.59
N PRO A 207 6.85 4.99 -12.88
CA PRO A 207 6.38 5.35 -14.20
C PRO A 207 7.54 5.26 -15.22
N PRO A 208 7.24 4.96 -16.50
CA PRO A 208 8.23 5.04 -17.56
C PRO A 208 8.81 6.46 -17.69
N LYS A 209 10.09 6.54 -18.07
CA LYS A 209 10.83 7.81 -18.08
C LYS A 209 10.42 8.74 -19.23
N ASN A 210 10.00 8.16 -20.35
CA ASN A 210 9.69 8.89 -21.56
C ASN A 210 8.58 8.17 -22.36
N VAL A 211 8.04 8.86 -23.36
CA VAL A 211 6.96 8.34 -24.21
C VAL A 211 7.39 7.13 -25.02
N GLU A 212 8.67 7.01 -25.39
CA GLU A 212 9.18 5.86 -26.15
C GLU A 212 9.14 4.56 -25.33
N GLU A 213 9.46 4.61 -24.03
CA GLU A 213 9.31 3.47 -23.12
C GLU A 213 7.85 3.03 -23.02
N ILE A 214 6.90 3.97 -23.07
CA ILE A 214 5.45 3.71 -23.04
C ILE A 214 5.00 3.05 -24.35
N GLN A 215 5.45 3.55 -25.50
CA GLN A 215 5.07 3.04 -26.83
C GLN A 215 5.61 1.63 -27.13
N ASN A 216 6.72 1.26 -26.51
CA ASN A 216 7.37 -0.03 -26.66
C ASN A 216 7.19 -0.92 -25.42
N PHE A 217 6.17 -0.61 -24.60
CA PHE A 217 5.91 -1.33 -23.37
C PHE A 217 5.23 -2.67 -23.64
N ILE A 218 5.99 -3.75 -23.50
CA ILE A 218 5.48 -5.12 -23.52
C ILE A 218 5.40 -5.61 -22.08
N PRO A 219 4.20 -5.84 -21.51
CA PRO A 219 4.08 -6.22 -20.11
C PRO A 219 4.59 -7.64 -19.86
N ASP A 220 5.32 -7.81 -18.76
CA ASP A 220 5.70 -9.10 -18.23
C ASP A 220 4.60 -9.69 -17.34
N PHE A 221 3.75 -8.84 -16.75
CA PHE A 221 2.63 -9.23 -15.89
C PHE A 221 1.44 -8.30 -16.05
N ILE A 222 0.23 -8.85 -16.13
CA ILE A 222 -1.01 -8.07 -16.32
C ILE A 222 -1.95 -8.21 -15.11
N ILE A 223 -2.44 -7.09 -14.60
CA ILE A 223 -3.46 -7.04 -13.54
C ILE A 223 -4.79 -6.61 -14.16
N TYR A 224 -5.79 -7.50 -14.12
CA TYR A 224 -7.17 -7.21 -14.48
C TYR A 224 -7.94 -6.87 -13.21
N ASN A 225 -8.08 -5.58 -12.90
CA ASN A 225 -8.82 -5.10 -11.75
C ASN A 225 -10.26 -4.77 -12.14
N ALA A 226 -11.11 -5.80 -12.03
CA ALA A 226 -12.56 -5.73 -12.13
C ALA A 226 -13.21 -5.79 -10.72
N GLY A 227 -12.56 -5.19 -9.73
CA GLY A 227 -12.88 -5.33 -8.31
C GLY A 227 -14.29 -4.88 -7.90
N ASP A 228 -14.94 -4.05 -8.71
CA ASP A 228 -16.32 -3.63 -8.52
C ASP A 228 -17.35 -4.69 -8.97
N PHE A 229 -16.91 -5.71 -9.71
CA PHE A 229 -17.75 -6.84 -10.12
C PHE A 229 -17.53 -8.08 -9.24
N PRO A 230 -18.59 -8.73 -8.74
CA PRO A 230 -18.44 -9.89 -7.87
C PRO A 230 -17.94 -11.15 -8.61
N SER A 231 -17.13 -11.93 -7.90
CA SER A 231 -16.84 -13.31 -8.27
C SER A 231 -18.10 -14.18 -8.14
N ASN A 232 -18.13 -15.27 -8.92
CA ASN A 232 -19.23 -16.24 -8.84
C ASN A 232 -18.95 -17.28 -7.75
N ARG A 233 -19.73 -17.24 -6.66
CA ARG A 233 -19.65 -18.21 -5.55
C ARG A 233 -19.87 -19.66 -5.97
N LEU A 234 -20.52 -19.90 -7.10
CA LEU A 234 -20.78 -21.23 -7.64
C LEU A 234 -19.61 -21.79 -8.47
N THR A 235 -18.60 -20.97 -8.77
CA THR A 235 -17.38 -21.43 -9.44
C THR A 235 -16.52 -22.21 -8.46
N ASP A 236 -16.08 -23.40 -8.87
CA ASP A 236 -15.25 -24.30 -8.04
C ASP A 236 -14.00 -23.57 -7.52
N GLY A 237 -13.73 -23.70 -6.22
CA GLY A 237 -12.64 -23.03 -5.52
C GLY A 237 -12.93 -21.62 -4.99
N MET A 238 -14.10 -21.02 -5.27
CA MET A 238 -14.50 -19.71 -4.71
C MET A 238 -15.21 -19.87 -3.36
N SER A 239 -14.88 -19.00 -2.40
CA SER A 239 -15.44 -19.01 -1.04
C SER A 239 -16.39 -17.85 -0.75
N SER A 240 -16.37 -16.79 -1.55
CA SER A 240 -17.16 -15.58 -1.36
C SER A 240 -17.43 -14.90 -2.71
N GLN A 241 -17.99 -13.68 -2.67
CA GLN A 241 -18.12 -12.81 -3.85
C GLN A 241 -16.81 -12.08 -4.20
N THR A 242 -15.75 -12.28 -3.42
CA THR A 242 -14.41 -11.75 -3.68
C THR A 242 -13.52 -12.84 -4.27
N SER A 243 -12.66 -12.49 -5.22
CA SER A 243 -11.56 -13.37 -5.64
C SER A 243 -10.33 -12.54 -6.03
N VAL A 244 -9.18 -12.99 -5.54
CA VAL A 244 -7.87 -12.40 -5.85
C VAL A 244 -6.95 -13.52 -6.33
N ILE A 245 -6.86 -13.68 -7.65
CA ILE A 245 -6.25 -14.85 -8.27
C ILE A 245 -4.94 -14.45 -8.93
N ILE A 246 -3.85 -15.18 -8.65
CA ILE A 246 -2.56 -15.03 -9.33
C ILE A 246 -2.28 -16.31 -10.12
N ASN A 247 -1.89 -16.16 -11.38
CA ASN A 247 -1.41 -17.24 -12.24
C ASN A 247 0.03 -16.94 -12.65
N PHE A 248 0.99 -17.73 -12.17
CA PHE A 248 2.41 -17.54 -12.47
C PHE A 248 2.80 -18.05 -13.87
N GLY A 249 2.16 -19.12 -14.37
CA GLY A 249 2.38 -19.59 -15.73
C GLY A 249 1.87 -18.61 -16.80
N ALA A 250 0.70 -18.02 -16.58
CA ALA A 250 0.12 -17.01 -17.48
C ALA A 250 0.56 -15.57 -17.16
N MET A 251 1.31 -15.35 -16.08
CA MET A 251 1.75 -14.04 -15.58
C MET A 251 0.62 -13.01 -15.46
N ASN A 252 -0.48 -13.42 -14.84
CA ASN A 252 -1.68 -12.59 -14.71
C ASN A 252 -2.20 -12.56 -13.27
N MET A 253 -2.84 -11.44 -12.91
CA MET A 253 -3.65 -11.31 -11.70
C MET A 253 -5.08 -10.88 -12.04
N ILE A 254 -6.07 -11.51 -11.41
CA ILE A 254 -7.49 -11.18 -11.55
C ILE A 254 -8.03 -10.74 -10.19
N ILE A 255 -8.70 -9.58 -10.15
CA ILE A 255 -9.36 -9.06 -8.95
C ILE A 255 -10.86 -8.88 -9.25
N LEU A 256 -11.70 -9.51 -8.44
CA LEU A 256 -13.15 -9.40 -8.45
C LEU A 256 -13.68 -9.21 -7.02
N GLY A 257 -14.74 -8.41 -6.87
CA GLY A 257 -15.50 -8.25 -5.62
C GLY A 257 -14.73 -7.64 -4.46
N THR A 258 -13.70 -6.85 -4.75
CA THR A 258 -12.99 -6.02 -3.78
C THR A 258 -12.43 -4.79 -4.48
N GLN A 259 -12.67 -3.60 -3.93
CA GLN A 259 -12.14 -2.35 -4.48
C GLN A 259 -11.02 -1.79 -3.60
N TYR A 260 -10.52 -2.58 -2.65
CA TYR A 260 -9.37 -2.23 -1.82
C TYR A 260 -8.10 -2.23 -2.68
N ALA A 261 -7.48 -1.06 -2.86
CA ALA A 261 -6.37 -0.93 -3.80
C ALA A 261 -5.12 -1.72 -3.39
N GLY A 262 -4.97 -1.99 -2.10
CA GLY A 262 -3.85 -2.77 -1.57
C GLY A 262 -3.79 -4.21 -2.07
N GLU A 263 -4.83 -4.75 -2.70
CA GLU A 263 -4.75 -6.06 -3.37
C GLU A 263 -3.78 -6.00 -4.56
N MET A 264 -3.83 -4.95 -5.40
CA MET A 264 -2.93 -4.80 -6.55
C MET A 264 -1.46 -4.75 -6.10
N LYS A 265 -1.15 -3.89 -5.12
CA LYS A 265 0.18 -3.77 -4.50
C LYS A 265 0.68 -5.14 -4.00
N LYS A 266 -0.12 -5.81 -3.16
CA LYS A 266 0.32 -7.07 -2.52
C LYS A 266 0.31 -8.28 -3.46
N GLY A 267 -0.42 -8.21 -4.58
CA GLY A 267 -0.28 -9.14 -5.69
C GLY A 267 1.11 -9.06 -6.33
N ILE A 268 1.60 -7.85 -6.58
CA ILE A 268 2.96 -7.61 -7.10
C ILE A 268 4.02 -8.07 -6.08
N LEU A 269 3.84 -7.79 -4.78
CA LEU A 269 4.73 -8.36 -3.76
C LEU A 269 4.76 -9.88 -3.81
N THR A 270 3.59 -10.53 -3.95
CA THR A 270 3.52 -12.00 -4.07
C THR A 270 4.26 -12.50 -5.32
N LEU A 271 4.20 -11.77 -6.44
CA LEU A 271 4.98 -12.06 -7.65
C LEU A 271 6.49 -11.99 -7.39
N PHE A 272 6.97 -10.95 -6.69
CA PHE A 272 8.38 -10.84 -6.30
C PHE A 272 8.80 -11.94 -5.32
N MET A 273 7.95 -12.28 -4.36
CA MET A 273 8.15 -13.39 -3.41
C MET A 273 8.23 -14.75 -4.11
N TYR A 274 7.68 -14.89 -5.32
CA TYR A 274 7.82 -16.10 -6.15
C TYR A 274 9.06 -16.05 -7.04
N LYS A 275 9.19 -15.00 -7.87
CA LYS A 275 10.18 -14.93 -8.94
C LYS A 275 11.60 -14.68 -8.43
N MET A 276 11.78 -13.77 -7.49
CA MET A 276 13.13 -13.35 -7.05
C MET A 276 13.92 -14.49 -6.40
N PRO A 277 13.35 -15.33 -5.50
CA PRO A 277 14.12 -16.42 -4.91
C PRO A 277 14.57 -17.47 -5.93
N LEU A 278 13.77 -17.73 -6.96
CA LEU A 278 14.12 -18.64 -8.06
C LEU A 278 15.30 -18.10 -8.90
N GLU A 279 15.52 -16.79 -8.86
CA GLU A 279 16.65 -16.09 -9.49
C GLU A 279 17.80 -15.78 -8.51
N GLY A 280 17.77 -16.33 -7.29
CA GLY A 280 18.81 -16.10 -6.28
C GLY A 280 18.80 -14.72 -5.62
N LYS A 281 17.71 -13.95 -5.79
CA LYS A 281 17.54 -12.60 -5.22
C LYS A 281 16.56 -12.66 -4.06
N LEU A 282 16.83 -11.94 -2.98
CA LEU A 282 16.03 -12.04 -1.75
C LEU A 282 14.97 -10.92 -1.70
N PRO A 283 13.67 -11.21 -1.94
CA PRO A 283 12.59 -10.26 -1.72
C PRO A 283 12.24 -10.19 -0.23
N LEU A 284 11.92 -8.99 0.24
CA LEU A 284 11.75 -8.66 1.64
C LEU A 284 10.52 -7.78 1.84
N HIS A 285 9.75 -8.07 2.90
CA HIS A 285 8.69 -7.19 3.38
C HIS A 285 9.24 -6.36 4.55
N SER A 286 9.87 -5.25 4.20
CA SER A 286 10.63 -4.39 5.10
C SER A 286 10.56 -2.94 4.65
N SER A 287 10.71 -2.00 5.57
CA SER A 287 11.16 -0.66 5.17
C SER A 287 12.68 -0.61 5.10
N CYS A 288 13.23 0.31 4.32
CA CYS A 288 14.66 0.47 4.14
C CYS A 288 15.04 1.95 4.10
N ASN A 289 16.11 2.31 4.80
CA ASN A 289 16.72 3.63 4.68
C ASN A 289 18.25 3.52 4.62
N VAL A 290 18.88 4.60 4.17
CA VAL A 290 20.33 4.68 4.02
C VAL A 290 20.87 5.96 4.66
N GLY A 291 21.93 5.84 5.44
CA GLY A 291 22.61 6.98 6.03
C GLY A 291 23.49 7.71 5.02
N LYS A 292 24.05 8.85 5.44
CA LYS A 292 24.95 9.66 4.59
C LYS A 292 26.22 8.92 4.17
N ASN A 293 26.61 7.89 4.91
CA ASN A 293 27.79 7.07 4.64
C ASN A 293 27.45 5.79 3.83
N ASN A 294 26.26 5.75 3.21
CA ASN A 294 25.74 4.57 2.51
C ASN A 294 25.59 3.31 3.41
N ASP A 295 25.47 3.51 4.72
CA ASP A 295 25.10 2.48 5.68
C ASP A 295 23.61 2.20 5.58
N VAL A 296 23.24 0.99 5.15
CA VAL A 296 21.86 0.60 4.87
C VAL A 296 21.26 -0.12 6.09
N THR A 297 20.02 0.23 6.46
CA THR A 297 19.25 -0.45 7.52
C THR A 297 17.93 -0.97 6.97
N LEU A 298 17.68 -2.25 7.22
CA LEU A 298 16.40 -2.92 6.98
C LEU A 298 15.56 -2.95 8.26
N PHE A 299 14.26 -2.67 8.15
CA PHE A 299 13.32 -2.81 9.28
C PHE A 299 12.17 -3.75 8.88
N PHE A 300 12.14 -4.92 9.49
CA PHE A 300 11.08 -5.91 9.37
C PHE A 300 10.04 -5.70 10.46
N GLY A 301 8.78 -6.00 10.18
CA GLY A 301 7.73 -5.84 11.17
C GLY A 301 6.35 -5.93 10.53
N LEU A 302 5.33 -6.20 11.33
CA LEU A 302 3.95 -6.16 10.85
C LEU A 302 3.40 -4.72 10.85
N SER A 303 2.14 -4.55 10.46
CA SER A 303 1.50 -3.25 10.52
C SER A 303 1.37 -2.79 11.98
N GLY A 304 1.72 -1.53 12.27
CA GLY A 304 1.63 -0.97 13.62
C GLY A 304 2.82 -1.24 14.55
N THR A 305 3.87 -1.93 14.08
CA THR A 305 5.10 -2.20 14.87
C THR A 305 6.16 -1.10 14.72
N GLY A 306 5.86 0.01 14.04
CA GLY A 306 6.76 1.16 13.90
C GLY A 306 7.68 1.19 12.66
N LYS A 307 7.52 0.29 11.67
CA LYS A 307 8.34 0.29 10.43
C LYS A 307 8.42 1.67 9.77
N THR A 308 7.28 2.23 9.39
CA THR A 308 7.20 3.53 8.70
C THR A 308 7.74 4.65 9.58
N THR A 309 7.39 4.66 10.87
CA THR A 309 7.83 5.69 11.83
C THR A 309 9.34 5.68 12.10
N LEU A 310 9.99 4.50 12.06
CA LEU A 310 11.43 4.35 12.30
C LEU A 310 12.27 4.46 11.02
N SER A 311 11.70 4.14 9.85
CA SER A 311 12.37 4.32 8.57
C SER A 311 12.33 5.78 8.08
N ALA A 312 11.27 6.52 8.41
CA ALA A 312 11.15 7.96 8.19
C ALA A 312 11.97 8.76 9.22
N ASP A 313 13.29 8.63 9.13
CA ASP A 313 14.26 9.38 9.93
C ASP A 313 14.75 10.59 9.12
N ALA A 314 14.65 11.79 9.69
CA ALA A 314 15.09 13.04 9.05
C ALA A 314 16.60 13.06 8.72
N ASN A 315 17.42 12.23 9.39
CA ASN A 315 18.86 12.17 9.16
C ASN A 315 19.28 11.14 8.09
N ARG A 316 18.33 10.36 7.57
CA ARG A 316 18.58 9.25 6.64
C ARG A 316 17.71 9.40 5.40
N TYR A 317 18.16 8.84 4.29
CA TYR A 317 17.37 8.83 3.07
C TYR A 317 16.46 7.60 3.02
N LEU A 318 15.17 7.80 2.80
CA LEU A 318 14.21 6.71 2.63
C LEU A 318 14.44 6.01 1.29
N ILE A 319 14.59 4.69 1.30
CA ILE A 319 14.60 3.88 0.06
C ILE A 319 13.20 3.40 -0.26
N GLY A 320 12.46 2.93 0.75
CA GLY A 320 11.05 2.55 0.64
C GLY A 320 10.49 2.13 1.99
N ASP A 321 9.16 2.15 2.15
CA ASP A 321 8.49 1.92 3.43
C ASP A 321 8.02 0.48 3.66
N ASP A 322 8.09 -0.41 2.65
CA ASP A 322 7.40 -1.69 2.77
C ASP A 322 7.98 -2.89 1.98
N GLU A 323 8.54 -2.69 0.78
CA GLU A 323 8.89 -3.80 -0.12
C GLU A 323 10.25 -3.61 -0.82
N HIS A 324 11.21 -4.53 -0.61
CA HIS A 324 12.56 -4.43 -1.18
C HIS A 324 13.07 -5.76 -1.73
N VAL A 325 14.10 -5.70 -2.57
CA VAL A 325 14.88 -6.87 -3.00
C VAL A 325 16.35 -6.65 -2.73
N TRP A 326 16.98 -7.60 -2.04
CA TRP A 326 18.43 -7.64 -1.82
C TRP A 326 19.09 -8.57 -2.85
N THR A 327 19.79 -7.96 -3.80
CA THR A 327 20.54 -8.62 -4.87
C THR A 327 22.00 -8.84 -4.46
N ASP A 328 22.85 -9.31 -5.38
CA ASP A 328 24.29 -9.36 -5.14
C ASP A 328 24.99 -8.01 -5.24
N ASP A 329 24.33 -7.00 -5.84
CA ASP A 329 24.90 -5.67 -6.03
C ASP A 329 24.42 -4.66 -4.98
N GLY A 330 23.28 -4.92 -4.33
CA GLY A 330 22.73 -3.99 -3.36
C GLY A 330 21.27 -4.25 -3.02
N ILE A 331 20.55 -3.18 -2.68
CA ILE A 331 19.13 -3.25 -2.32
C ILE A 331 18.31 -2.19 -3.05
N PHE A 332 17.19 -2.61 -3.62
CA PHE A 332 16.28 -1.71 -4.32
C PHE A 332 14.84 -1.83 -3.80
N ASN A 333 14.08 -0.74 -3.92
CA ASN A 333 12.64 -0.72 -3.62
C ASN A 333 11.85 -1.41 -4.74
N ILE A 334 10.81 -2.16 -4.42
CA ILE A 334 9.90 -2.70 -5.44
C ILE A 334 8.97 -1.59 -5.95
N GLU A 335 8.67 -0.60 -5.11
CA GLU A 335 7.61 0.37 -5.31
C GLU A 335 8.13 1.74 -5.78
N GLY A 336 7.29 2.48 -6.51
CA GLY A 336 7.50 3.89 -6.85
C GLY A 336 6.90 4.89 -5.86
N GLY A 337 6.24 4.38 -4.79
CA GLY A 337 5.57 5.21 -3.77
C GLY A 337 5.36 4.49 -2.45
N CYS A 338 4.55 5.10 -1.60
CA CYS A 338 4.26 4.62 -0.25
C CYS A 338 2.76 4.49 -0.03
N TYR A 339 2.35 3.49 0.78
CA TYR A 339 0.96 3.24 1.13
C TYR A 339 0.71 3.29 2.64
N ALA A 340 0.89 4.48 3.21
CA ALA A 340 0.91 4.74 4.63
C ALA A 340 -0.48 4.59 5.29
N LYS A 341 -0.48 4.26 6.60
CA LYS A 341 -1.70 4.32 7.43
C LYS A 341 -1.97 5.76 7.86
N CYS A 342 -3.25 6.12 7.90
CA CYS A 342 -3.70 7.46 8.27
C CYS A 342 -4.26 7.55 9.70
N LYS A 343 -4.64 6.43 10.32
CA LYS A 343 -5.20 6.42 11.69
C LYS A 343 -4.22 7.08 12.67
N GLY A 344 -4.67 8.17 13.30
CA GLY A 344 -3.88 8.92 14.28
C GLY A 344 -2.76 9.78 13.69
N LEU A 345 -2.70 9.91 12.36
CA LEU A 345 -1.68 10.71 11.69
C LEU A 345 -1.74 12.16 12.16
N SER A 346 -0.57 12.71 12.53
CA SER A 346 -0.46 14.10 12.93
C SER A 346 0.84 14.71 12.43
N LYS A 347 0.77 15.99 12.06
CA LYS A 347 1.93 16.77 11.60
C LYS A 347 3.08 16.78 12.61
N LYS A 348 2.80 16.64 13.90
CA LYS A 348 3.82 16.64 14.96
C LYS A 348 4.59 15.32 15.04
N GLN A 349 3.91 14.19 14.86
CA GLN A 349 4.53 12.87 15.01
C GLN A 349 5.19 12.40 13.72
N GLU A 350 4.56 12.67 12.57
CA GLU A 350 4.95 12.16 11.25
C GLU A 350 4.86 13.28 10.18
N PRO A 351 5.69 14.34 10.29
CA PRO A 351 5.59 15.52 9.44
C PRO A 351 5.82 15.23 7.95
N GLU A 352 6.68 14.28 7.61
CA GLU A 352 7.01 13.91 6.22
C GLU A 352 5.80 13.29 5.52
N ILE A 353 5.15 12.32 6.18
CA ILE A 353 3.93 11.68 5.67
C ILE A 353 2.81 12.70 5.56
N TYR A 354 2.63 13.55 6.58
CA TYR A 354 1.58 14.59 6.57
C TYR A 354 1.76 15.59 5.42
N LYS A 355 3.00 15.98 5.09
CA LYS A 355 3.31 16.86 3.95
C LYS A 355 3.11 16.19 2.59
N ALA A 356 3.24 14.86 2.52
CA ALA A 356 2.99 14.11 1.29
C ALA A 356 1.50 14.09 0.91
N ILE A 357 0.59 14.41 1.82
CA ILE A 357 -0.85 14.46 1.55
C ILE A 357 -1.21 15.78 0.86
N LYS A 358 -1.07 15.80 -0.47
CA LYS A 358 -1.37 16.94 -1.35
C LYS A 358 -1.95 16.45 -2.68
N PHE A 359 -2.22 17.35 -3.62
CA PHE A 359 -2.61 16.98 -4.99
C PHE A 359 -1.73 15.88 -5.57
N GLY A 360 -2.35 14.88 -6.21
CA GLY A 360 -1.72 13.64 -6.69
C GLY A 360 -1.75 12.49 -5.66
N ALA A 361 -1.81 12.77 -4.35
CA ALA A 361 -2.00 11.74 -3.34
C ALA A 361 -3.46 11.25 -3.32
N ILE A 362 -3.66 10.03 -2.81
CA ILE A 362 -4.97 9.46 -2.55
C ILE A 362 -5.13 9.19 -1.06
N LEU A 363 -6.30 9.48 -0.51
CA LEU A 363 -6.74 9.05 0.80
C LEU A 363 -7.86 8.01 0.66
N GLU A 364 -7.63 6.79 1.14
CA GLU A 364 -8.61 5.70 1.07
C GLU A 364 -9.32 5.57 2.42
N ASN A 365 -10.66 5.61 2.38
CA ASN A 365 -11.56 5.37 3.51
C ASN A 365 -11.41 6.34 4.70
N VAL A 366 -10.87 7.54 4.49
CA VAL A 366 -10.82 8.58 5.52
C VAL A 366 -12.15 9.31 5.65
N VAL A 367 -12.40 9.88 6.83
CA VAL A 367 -13.53 10.78 7.04
C VAL A 367 -13.05 12.22 7.02
N MET A 368 -13.77 13.08 6.32
CA MET A 368 -13.51 14.51 6.27
C MET A 368 -14.76 15.31 6.62
N ASP A 369 -14.56 16.51 7.12
CA ASP A 369 -15.63 17.48 7.31
C ASP A 369 -16.18 17.93 5.94
N PRO A 370 -17.51 17.89 5.71
CA PRO A 370 -18.09 18.15 4.40
C PRO A 370 -17.99 19.61 3.93
N VAL A 371 -17.79 20.56 4.86
CA VAL A 371 -17.74 21.99 4.55
C VAL A 371 -16.30 22.46 4.34
N THR A 372 -15.44 22.22 5.33
CA THR A 372 -14.02 22.62 5.33
C THR A 372 -13.15 21.69 4.49
N ARG A 373 -13.59 20.46 4.25
CA ARG A 373 -12.82 19.39 3.60
C ARG A 373 -11.57 18.99 4.39
N GLU A 374 -11.47 19.35 5.66
CA GLU A 374 -10.41 18.87 6.56
C GLU A 374 -10.63 17.41 6.93
N VAL A 375 -9.57 16.62 6.89
CA VAL A 375 -9.62 15.19 7.19
C VAL A 375 -9.44 14.98 8.69
N ASP A 376 -10.36 14.22 9.30
CA ASP A 376 -10.20 13.76 10.68
C ASP A 376 -9.51 12.40 10.70
N TYR A 377 -8.19 12.41 10.87
CA TYR A 377 -7.36 11.21 10.95
C TYR A 377 -7.62 10.33 12.18
N ASN A 378 -8.37 10.82 13.17
CA ASN A 378 -8.77 10.02 14.33
C ASN A 378 -10.13 9.33 14.11
N ASN A 379 -10.94 9.82 13.16
CA ASN A 379 -12.24 9.24 12.84
C ASN A 379 -12.09 7.96 11.99
N CYS A 380 -12.27 6.83 12.66
CA CYS A 380 -12.20 5.49 12.06
C CYS A 380 -13.58 4.85 11.87
N THR A 381 -14.65 5.65 11.73
CA THR A 381 -16.02 5.11 11.60
C THR A 381 -16.21 4.21 10.38
N ILE A 382 -15.46 4.46 9.29
CA ILE A 382 -15.43 3.57 8.11
C ILE A 382 -14.55 2.35 8.39
N THR A 383 -13.32 2.56 8.86
CA THR A 383 -12.34 1.51 9.14
C THR A 383 -11.19 2.05 9.98
N GLU A 384 -10.52 1.19 10.74
CA GLU A 384 -9.22 1.52 11.34
C GLU A 384 -8.06 1.47 10.35
N ASN A 385 -8.26 0.88 9.17
CA ASN A 385 -7.26 0.76 8.12
C ASN A 385 -7.39 1.91 7.10
N THR A 386 -7.54 3.15 7.57
CA THR A 386 -7.48 4.32 6.70
C THR A 386 -6.08 4.46 6.12
N ARG A 387 -5.98 4.87 4.84
CA ARG A 387 -4.71 4.86 4.10
C ARG A 387 -4.45 6.11 3.29
N CYS A 388 -3.18 6.36 2.99
CA CYS A 388 -2.74 7.33 2.01
C CYS A 388 -1.74 6.71 1.04
N ALA A 389 -1.99 6.87 -0.27
CA ALA A 389 -1.07 6.49 -1.33
C ALA A 389 -0.48 7.73 -1.98
N TYR A 390 0.85 7.82 -2.06
CA TYR A 390 1.54 8.94 -2.70
C TYR A 390 2.85 8.47 -3.36
N PRO A 391 3.33 9.15 -4.42
CA PRO A 391 4.61 8.86 -5.04
C PRO A 391 5.76 9.05 -4.05
N LEU A 392 6.84 8.27 -4.20
CA LEU A 392 7.99 8.31 -3.31
C LEU A 392 8.67 9.70 -3.33
N SER A 393 8.59 10.39 -4.47
CA SER A 393 9.07 11.77 -4.66
C SER A 393 8.37 12.81 -3.79
N TYR A 394 7.28 12.46 -3.11
CA TYR A 394 6.61 13.36 -2.17
C TYR A 394 7.30 13.39 -0.81
N ILE A 395 8.16 12.42 -0.52
CA ILE A 395 9.01 12.40 0.66
C ILE A 395 10.32 13.13 0.32
N GLU A 396 10.57 14.26 0.97
CA GLU A 396 11.68 15.18 0.67
C GLU A 396 13.06 14.52 0.80
N ASN A 397 13.22 13.61 1.77
CA ASN A 397 14.43 12.85 2.00
C ASN A 397 14.39 11.44 1.36
N ALA A 398 13.51 11.16 0.38
CA ALA A 398 13.59 9.91 -0.35
C ALA A 398 14.79 9.89 -1.31
N LYS A 399 15.42 8.73 -1.45
CA LYS A 399 16.45 8.50 -2.47
C LYS A 399 15.78 8.13 -3.79
N ILE A 400 16.07 8.89 -4.84
CA ILE A 400 15.61 8.61 -6.21
C ILE A 400 16.83 8.67 -7.14
N PRO A 401 17.17 7.58 -7.88
CA PRO A 401 16.54 6.26 -7.87
C PRO A 401 16.58 5.56 -6.51
N ALA A 402 15.53 4.80 -6.17
CA ALA A 402 15.43 4.06 -4.91
C ALA A 402 16.19 2.72 -4.97
N TYR A 403 17.47 2.81 -5.33
CA TYR A 403 18.43 1.72 -5.39
C TYR A 403 19.74 2.18 -4.73
N VAL A 404 20.26 1.36 -3.82
CA VAL A 404 21.58 1.55 -3.21
C VAL A 404 22.47 0.37 -3.59
N HIS A 405 23.63 0.65 -4.20
CA HIS A 405 24.67 -0.33 -4.55
C HIS A 405 25.62 -0.61 -3.36
N THR A 406 25.05 -0.71 -2.17
CA THR A 406 25.72 -1.17 -0.95
C THR A 406 24.79 -2.11 -0.22
N HIS A 407 25.34 -2.90 0.68
CA HIS A 407 24.59 -3.93 1.39
C HIS A 407 24.13 -3.45 2.77
N PRO A 408 22.95 -3.90 3.23
CA PRO A 408 22.50 -3.75 4.61
C PRO A 408 23.61 -4.07 5.62
N GLN A 409 23.95 -3.09 6.44
CA GLN A 409 24.84 -3.26 7.59
C GLN A 409 24.04 -3.65 8.84
N ASN A 410 22.76 -3.24 8.89
CA ASN A 410 21.87 -3.50 10.00
C ASN A 410 20.53 -4.08 9.51
N ILE A 411 20.06 -5.10 10.21
CA ILE A 411 18.75 -5.72 10.04
C ILE A 411 18.02 -5.63 11.38
N ILE A 412 16.88 -4.95 11.41
CA ILE A 412 16.10 -4.75 12.61
C ILE A 412 14.77 -5.51 12.46
N LEU A 413 14.54 -6.47 13.34
CA LEU A 413 13.29 -7.20 13.48
C LEU A 413 12.44 -6.48 14.53
N LEU A 414 11.37 -5.80 14.10
CA LEU A 414 10.46 -5.10 15.00
C LEU A 414 9.41 -6.06 15.54
N THR A 415 9.20 -6.02 16.85
CA THR A 415 8.10 -6.71 17.50
C THR A 415 7.32 -5.74 18.40
N CYS A 416 6.02 -5.95 18.52
CA CYS A 416 5.19 -5.26 19.51
C CYS A 416 4.77 -6.29 20.56
N ASP A 417 5.64 -6.55 21.53
CA ASP A 417 5.39 -7.53 22.58
C ASP A 417 4.48 -6.95 23.67
N ALA A 418 3.23 -7.40 23.70
CA ALA A 418 2.24 -7.01 24.70
C ALA A 418 2.28 -7.85 25.99
N PHE A 419 3.10 -8.90 26.03
CA PHE A 419 3.38 -9.63 27.27
C PHE A 419 4.43 -8.90 28.12
N GLY A 420 5.25 -8.04 27.51
CA GLY A 420 6.20 -7.17 28.19
C GLY A 420 7.47 -7.89 28.66
N VAL A 421 7.81 -9.01 28.02
CA VAL A 421 8.89 -9.92 28.41
C VAL A 421 10.09 -9.88 27.47
N ILE A 422 9.89 -9.44 26.22
CA ILE A 422 10.98 -9.25 25.25
C ILE A 422 11.71 -7.93 25.58
N PRO A 423 13.06 -7.94 25.69
CA PRO A 423 13.83 -6.72 25.95
C PRO A 423 13.63 -5.65 24.87
N PRO A 424 13.81 -4.34 25.19
CA PRO A 424 13.73 -3.28 24.18
C PRO A 424 14.66 -3.50 23.00
N LEU A 425 15.86 -4.04 23.23
CA LEU A 425 16.83 -4.34 22.18
C LEU A 425 17.61 -5.61 22.52
N SER A 426 17.73 -6.52 21.53
CA SER A 426 18.60 -7.69 21.60
C SER A 426 19.44 -7.81 20.33
N LYS A 427 20.72 -8.16 20.45
CA LYS A 427 21.58 -8.55 19.33
C LYS A 427 21.41 -10.05 19.08
N LEU A 428 21.03 -10.43 17.87
CA LEU A 428 20.78 -11.82 17.51
C LEU A 428 22.00 -12.42 16.81
N ASP A 429 22.30 -13.68 17.13
CA ASP A 429 23.15 -14.49 16.26
C ASP A 429 22.38 -14.96 15.01
N VAL A 430 23.06 -15.68 14.11
CA VAL A 430 22.47 -16.14 12.84
C VAL A 430 21.29 -17.10 13.04
N TYR A 431 21.34 -17.98 14.04
CA TYR A 431 20.30 -18.97 14.26
C TYR A 431 19.10 -18.35 14.96
N GLN A 432 19.33 -17.48 15.94
CA GLN A 432 18.30 -16.64 16.53
C GLN A 432 17.64 -15.75 15.47
N MET A 433 18.42 -15.14 14.59
CA MET A 433 17.89 -14.36 13.47
C MET A 433 16.96 -15.19 12.61
N MET A 434 17.39 -16.38 12.16
CA MET A 434 16.56 -17.25 11.32
C MET A 434 15.28 -17.67 12.05
N TYR A 435 15.39 -18.10 13.31
CA TYR A 435 14.26 -18.54 14.12
C TYR A 435 13.23 -17.42 14.31
N HIS A 436 13.68 -16.22 14.69
CA HIS A 436 12.81 -15.08 14.93
C HIS A 436 12.25 -14.46 13.65
N PHE A 437 13.03 -14.45 12.56
CA PHE A 437 12.55 -14.02 11.24
C PHE A 437 11.41 -14.93 10.75
N VAL A 438 11.59 -16.24 10.85
CA VAL A 438 10.57 -17.24 10.44
C VAL A 438 9.38 -17.24 11.37
N SER A 439 9.58 -16.98 12.65
CA SER A 439 8.48 -16.81 13.59
C SER A 439 7.67 -15.56 13.27
N GLY A 440 8.35 -14.45 12.99
CA GLY A 440 7.73 -13.16 12.65
C GLY A 440 6.74 -12.70 13.71
N TYR A 441 7.20 -12.70 14.97
CA TYR A 441 6.36 -12.50 16.15
C TYR A 441 6.00 -11.03 16.40
N THR A 442 4.73 -10.80 16.73
CA THR A 442 4.19 -9.58 17.35
C THR A 442 3.01 -9.95 18.24
N SER A 443 2.40 -8.98 18.93
CA SER A 443 1.14 -9.19 19.64
C SER A 443 -0.02 -8.42 19.03
N LYS A 444 -1.23 -8.96 19.16
CA LYS A 444 -2.49 -8.20 19.07
C LYS A 444 -2.85 -7.66 20.45
N MET A 445 -3.25 -6.39 20.52
CA MET A 445 -3.69 -5.76 21.77
C MET A 445 -5.15 -6.09 22.05
N ALA A 446 -5.53 -6.14 23.33
CA ALA A 446 -6.93 -6.24 23.70
C ALA A 446 -7.68 -4.93 23.35
N GLY A 447 -8.84 -5.05 22.72
CA GLY A 447 -9.69 -3.93 22.30
C GLY A 447 -9.41 -3.35 20.90
N THR A 448 -8.42 -3.86 20.14
CA THR A 448 -8.18 -3.44 18.74
C THR A 448 -8.87 -4.31 17.69
N GLU A 449 -9.39 -5.47 18.10
CA GLU A 449 -10.26 -6.34 17.31
C GLU A 449 -11.42 -6.79 18.21
N SER A 450 -12.63 -6.95 17.65
CA SER A 450 -13.89 -7.16 18.38
C SER A 450 -13.87 -8.34 19.37
N ASP A 451 -12.93 -9.27 19.23
CA ASP A 451 -12.89 -10.55 19.96
C ASP A 451 -11.66 -10.74 20.86
N VAL A 452 -10.79 -9.73 21.02
CA VAL A 452 -9.53 -9.86 21.78
C VAL A 452 -9.65 -9.19 23.16
N LEU A 453 -9.84 -9.99 24.20
CA LEU A 453 -9.96 -9.55 25.61
C LEU A 453 -8.64 -9.53 26.39
N LYS A 454 -7.61 -10.24 25.90
CA LYS A 454 -6.25 -10.30 26.48
C LYS A 454 -5.21 -10.22 25.37
N PRO A 455 -3.97 -9.79 25.66
CA PRO A 455 -2.88 -9.85 24.68
C PRO A 455 -2.73 -11.25 24.09
N THR A 456 -2.66 -11.33 22.77
CA THR A 456 -2.51 -12.61 22.05
C THR A 456 -1.29 -12.55 21.15
N ALA A 457 -0.44 -13.57 21.25
CA ALA A 457 0.70 -13.73 20.36
C ALA A 457 0.22 -13.91 18.91
N THR A 458 0.88 -13.26 17.97
CA THR A 458 0.60 -13.36 16.54
C THR A 458 1.91 -13.59 15.81
N PHE A 459 1.92 -14.65 15.00
CA PHE A 459 3.08 -15.05 14.23
C PHE A 459 2.77 -14.88 12.75
N SER A 460 3.69 -14.24 12.03
CA SER A 460 3.58 -14.03 10.59
C SER A 460 4.94 -14.25 9.98
N SER A 461 5.17 -15.46 9.48
CA SER A 461 6.45 -15.90 8.95
C SER A 461 7.12 -14.92 8.02
N CYS A 462 8.42 -14.69 8.25
CA CYS A 462 9.24 -13.73 7.52
C CYS A 462 8.69 -12.30 7.56
N TYR A 463 7.83 -11.99 8.55
CA TYR A 463 7.01 -10.78 8.62
C TYR A 463 6.13 -10.55 7.38
N ALA A 464 5.91 -11.60 6.58
CA ALA A 464 5.34 -11.52 5.23
C ALA A 464 4.36 -12.67 4.91
N ALA A 465 3.92 -13.46 5.90
CA ALA A 465 3.22 -14.72 5.68
C ALA A 465 2.14 -14.69 4.59
N PRO A 466 1.24 -13.67 4.51
CA PRO A 466 0.19 -13.65 3.48
C PRO A 466 0.70 -13.51 2.03
N PHE A 467 1.97 -13.15 1.85
CA PHE A 467 2.59 -12.82 0.56
C PHE A 467 3.65 -13.82 0.13
N LEU A 468 4.09 -14.71 1.03
CA LEU A 468 5.08 -15.73 0.71
C LEU A 468 4.51 -16.73 -0.31
N ALA A 469 5.20 -16.89 -1.44
CA ALA A 469 4.86 -17.90 -2.43
C ALA A 469 5.57 -19.24 -2.12
N LEU A 470 6.86 -19.19 -1.79
CA LEU A 470 7.67 -20.34 -1.39
C LEU A 470 7.65 -20.59 0.12
N HIS A 471 8.24 -21.71 0.54
CA HIS A 471 8.33 -22.08 1.96
C HIS A 471 9.18 -21.06 2.76
N PRO A 472 8.80 -20.65 3.98
CA PRO A 472 9.52 -19.63 4.78
C PRO A 472 11.02 -19.91 4.96
N MET A 473 11.41 -21.18 5.04
CA MET A 473 12.83 -21.58 5.14
C MET A 473 13.68 -21.15 3.94
N VAL A 474 13.10 -20.97 2.75
CA VAL A 474 13.84 -20.50 1.57
C VAL A 474 14.37 -19.09 1.84
N TYR A 475 13.50 -18.17 2.23
CA TYR A 475 13.87 -16.78 2.52
C TYR A 475 14.79 -16.68 3.75
N ALA A 476 14.59 -17.51 4.77
CA ALA A 476 15.44 -17.52 5.95
C ALA A 476 16.88 -17.94 5.64
N LYS A 477 17.07 -18.96 4.79
CA LYS A 477 18.40 -19.39 4.33
C LYS A 477 19.07 -18.32 3.47
N MET A 478 18.34 -17.73 2.53
CA MET A 478 18.85 -16.62 1.72
C MET A 478 19.26 -15.41 2.60
N LEU A 479 18.47 -15.09 3.63
CA LEU A 479 18.82 -14.03 4.57
C LEU A 479 20.07 -14.36 5.38
N ALA A 480 20.24 -15.61 5.80
CA ALA A 480 21.45 -16.07 6.49
C ALA A 480 22.70 -16.01 5.60
N GLU A 481 22.59 -16.38 4.33
CA GLU A 481 23.67 -16.27 3.35
C GLU A 481 24.08 -14.80 3.16
N LYS A 482 23.13 -13.89 2.98
CA LYS A 482 23.39 -12.44 2.88
C LYS A 482 23.99 -11.88 4.18
N TYR A 483 23.46 -12.27 5.33
CA TYR A 483 23.99 -11.92 6.64
C TYR A 483 25.46 -12.30 6.80
N GLN A 484 25.83 -13.55 6.46
CA GLN A 484 27.20 -14.04 6.56
C GLN A 484 28.14 -13.37 5.55
N LYS A 485 27.71 -13.27 4.29
CA LYS A 485 28.49 -12.67 3.19
C LYS A 485 28.84 -11.21 3.47
N HIS A 486 27.89 -10.45 4.02
CA HIS A 486 28.03 -9.00 4.20
C HIS A 486 28.31 -8.59 5.65
N LYS A 487 28.42 -9.55 6.57
CA LYS A 487 28.68 -9.31 8.01
C LYS A 487 27.72 -8.28 8.62
N ALA A 488 26.44 -8.37 8.24
CA ALA A 488 25.40 -7.49 8.78
C ALA A 488 25.17 -7.79 10.27
N ASN A 489 24.75 -6.79 11.04
CA ASN A 489 24.28 -6.99 12.42
C ASN A 489 22.75 -7.17 12.41
N VAL A 490 22.24 -8.08 13.24
CA VAL A 490 20.80 -8.31 13.38
C VAL A 490 20.35 -7.97 14.79
N TRP A 491 19.24 -7.23 14.86
CA TRP A 491 18.68 -6.69 16.08
C TRP A 491 17.21 -7.09 16.21
N LEU A 492 16.78 -7.54 17.37
CA LEU A 492 15.36 -7.63 17.73
C LEU A 492 15.02 -6.40 18.57
N LEU A 493 14.10 -5.57 18.07
CA LEU A 493 13.70 -4.32 18.72
C LEU A 493 12.23 -4.42 19.15
N ASN A 494 11.99 -4.36 20.47
CA ASN A 494 10.64 -4.33 21.02
C ASN A 494 10.11 -2.89 21.05
N THR A 495 8.95 -2.69 20.43
CA THR A 495 8.17 -1.43 20.39
C THR A 495 6.86 -1.53 21.19
N GLY A 496 6.69 -2.65 21.88
CA GLY A 496 5.57 -3.00 22.73
C GLY A 496 5.74 -2.50 24.16
N TRP A 497 5.64 -3.41 25.13
CA TRP A 497 5.55 -3.10 26.55
C TRP A 497 6.79 -3.52 27.35
N ILE A 498 6.96 -2.88 28.51
CA ILE A 498 7.94 -3.16 29.55
C ILE A 498 7.27 -3.04 30.93
N TYR A 499 7.97 -3.48 31.98
CA TYR A 499 7.54 -3.46 33.40
C TYR A 499 6.31 -4.30 33.77
N GLY A 500 5.64 -4.87 32.78
CA GLY A 500 4.43 -5.66 32.92
C GLY A 500 3.76 -5.87 31.56
N SER A 501 2.80 -6.79 31.50
CA SER A 501 1.97 -7.01 30.31
C SER A 501 1.00 -5.84 30.06
N TYR A 502 0.49 -5.73 28.84
CA TYR A 502 -0.54 -4.74 28.48
C TYR A 502 -1.78 -4.91 29.37
N GLY A 503 -2.25 -3.79 29.93
CA GLY A 503 -3.41 -3.76 30.84
C GLY A 503 -3.08 -4.12 32.29
N SER A 504 -1.85 -4.52 32.61
CA SER A 504 -1.40 -4.69 34.00
C SER A 504 -1.17 -3.33 34.68
N GLN A 505 -1.19 -3.31 36.01
CA GLN A 505 -1.00 -2.09 36.81
C GLN A 505 0.35 -1.40 36.55
N ASN A 506 1.40 -2.17 36.24
CA ASN A 506 2.75 -1.64 36.02
C ASN A 506 3.16 -1.61 34.54
N GLY A 507 2.41 -2.27 33.65
CA GLY A 507 2.76 -2.38 32.24
C GLY A 507 2.72 -1.04 31.51
N GLN A 508 3.80 -0.70 30.82
CA GLN A 508 3.92 0.56 30.09
C GLN A 508 4.47 0.30 28.70
N ARG A 509 3.95 1.02 27.71
CA ARG A 509 4.50 0.98 26.36
C ARG A 509 5.90 1.61 26.37
N ILE A 510 6.86 1.00 25.71
CA ILE A 510 8.23 1.51 25.60
C ILE A 510 8.16 2.93 25.02
N PRO A 511 8.65 3.96 25.74
CA PRO A 511 8.65 5.32 25.23
C PRO A 511 9.39 5.43 23.91
N LEU A 512 8.76 6.04 22.90
CA LEU A 512 9.32 6.19 21.55
C LEU A 512 10.70 6.86 21.56
N LYS A 513 10.97 7.74 22.53
CA LYS A 513 12.28 8.37 22.75
C LYS A 513 13.39 7.31 22.91
N TYR A 514 13.15 6.26 23.71
CA TYR A 514 14.15 5.20 23.92
C TYR A 514 14.30 4.32 22.69
N THR A 515 13.21 3.99 21.99
CA THR A 515 13.28 3.25 20.73
C THR A 515 14.10 4.00 19.68
N ARG A 516 13.89 5.31 19.52
CA ARG A 516 14.69 6.14 18.61
C ARG A 516 16.15 6.20 19.02
N MET A 517 16.43 6.44 20.30
CA MET A 517 17.81 6.40 20.81
C MET A 517 18.48 5.06 20.47
N LEU A 518 17.86 3.91 20.76
CA LEU A 518 18.43 2.59 20.43
C LEU A 518 18.74 2.44 18.94
N VAL A 519 17.86 2.93 18.06
CA VAL A 519 18.10 2.94 16.60
C VAL A 519 19.27 3.86 16.23
N ASP A 520 19.38 5.03 16.85
CA ASP A 520 20.52 5.94 16.65
C ASP A 520 21.84 5.26 17.08
N TYR A 521 21.85 4.59 18.23
CA TYR A 521 23.01 3.82 18.71
C TYR A 521 23.40 2.67 17.75
N ILE A 522 22.42 2.03 17.10
CA ILE A 522 22.67 1.04 16.04
C ILE A 522 23.33 1.69 14.83
N HIS A 523 22.79 2.82 14.34
CA HIS A 523 23.33 3.53 13.18
C HIS A 523 24.72 4.13 13.43
N GLU A 524 25.00 4.55 14.66
CA GLU A 524 26.29 5.06 15.09
C GLU A 524 27.32 3.96 15.39
N ASN A 525 26.96 2.67 15.21
CA ASN A 525 27.79 1.51 15.51
C ASN A 525 28.28 1.42 16.97
N LYS A 526 27.62 2.14 17.89
CA LYS A 526 27.97 2.20 19.32
C LYS A 526 27.65 0.92 20.09
N LEU A 527 26.95 -0.02 19.46
CA LEU A 527 26.55 -1.31 20.04
C LEU A 527 27.34 -2.48 19.47
N ILE A 528 28.39 -2.26 18.68
CA ILE A 528 29.16 -3.38 18.12
C ILE A 528 30.04 -4.02 19.18
N ASP A 529 30.86 -3.21 19.87
CA ASP A 529 31.91 -3.64 20.81
C ASP A 529 31.58 -3.22 22.24
N ILE A 530 30.48 -3.75 22.78
CA ILE A 530 30.05 -3.53 24.17
C ILE A 530 29.83 -4.84 24.90
N GLU A 531 29.73 -4.77 26.23
CA GLU A 531 29.37 -5.92 27.04
C GLU A 531 27.89 -6.29 26.88
N TYR A 532 27.63 -7.57 26.69
CA TYR A 532 26.30 -8.15 26.55
C TYR A 532 26.04 -9.17 27.66
N LYS A 533 24.81 -9.16 28.19
CA LYS A 533 24.29 -10.21 29.07
C LYS A 533 23.21 -11.04 28.37
N LYS A 534 23.09 -12.30 28.75
CA LYS A 534 22.07 -13.21 28.20
C LYS A 534 20.78 -13.16 29.01
N THR A 535 19.64 -13.12 28.32
CA THR A 535 18.33 -13.25 28.96
C THR A 535 18.00 -14.71 29.29
N PRO A 536 17.15 -14.98 30.31
CA PRO A 536 16.67 -16.33 30.56
C PRO A 536 15.78 -16.84 29.41
N ILE A 537 15.74 -18.16 29.22
CA ILE A 537 14.91 -18.91 28.26
C ILE A 537 15.24 -18.63 26.78
N PHE A 538 15.17 -17.38 26.34
CA PHE A 538 15.44 -16.99 24.94
C PHE A 538 16.92 -16.78 24.64
N ASN A 539 17.77 -16.65 25.67
CA ASN A 539 19.22 -16.46 25.51
C ASN A 539 19.59 -15.27 24.62
N PHE A 540 18.78 -14.20 24.63
CA PHE A 540 19.06 -13.00 23.85
C PHE A 540 20.24 -12.23 24.44
N ASN A 541 21.11 -11.70 23.59
CA ASN A 541 22.18 -10.81 24.01
C ASN A 541 21.63 -9.38 24.14
N ILE A 542 21.47 -8.89 25.37
CA ILE A 542 21.05 -7.50 25.63
C ILE A 542 22.24 -6.65 26.09
N PRO A 543 22.34 -5.37 25.67
CA PRO A 543 23.37 -4.46 26.13
C PRO A 543 23.40 -4.37 27.67
N ALA A 544 24.58 -4.50 28.28
CA ALA A 544 24.70 -4.34 29.74
C ALA A 544 24.39 -2.90 30.19
N ARG A 545 24.74 -1.91 29.36
CA ARG A 545 24.45 -0.48 29.59
C ARG A 545 24.34 0.26 28.26
N VAL A 546 23.40 1.19 28.17
CA VAL A 546 23.31 2.18 27.08
C VAL A 546 23.16 3.57 27.72
N GLU A 547 24.03 4.50 27.37
CA GLU A 547 23.99 5.84 27.96
C GLU A 547 22.67 6.55 27.65
N GLY A 548 22.04 7.10 28.69
CA GLY A 548 20.75 7.79 28.61
C GLY A 548 19.52 6.86 28.62
N ILE A 549 19.70 5.54 28.73
CA ILE A 549 18.60 4.58 28.91
C ILE A 549 18.79 3.84 30.25
N PRO A 550 17.82 3.92 31.17
CA PRO A 550 17.91 3.23 32.47
C PRO A 550 18.02 1.70 32.33
N GLU A 551 18.68 1.05 33.28
CA GLU A 551 18.86 -0.41 33.24
C GLU A 551 17.53 -1.14 33.35
N GLU A 552 16.60 -0.63 34.16
CA GLU A 552 15.25 -1.16 34.31
C GLU A 552 14.44 -1.14 33.01
N VAL A 553 14.78 -0.25 32.07
CA VAL A 553 14.19 -0.25 30.73
C VAL A 553 14.83 -1.37 29.90
N LEU A 554 16.17 -1.44 29.88
CA LEU A 554 16.93 -2.35 29.01
C LEU A 554 16.74 -3.83 29.36
N ASP A 555 16.64 -4.15 30.65
CA ASP A 555 16.50 -5.52 31.13
C ASP A 555 15.10 -5.74 31.77
N PRO A 556 14.19 -6.45 31.09
CA PRO A 556 12.88 -6.80 31.64
C PRO A 556 12.97 -7.52 32.99
N LEU A 557 13.98 -8.37 33.21
CA LEU A 557 14.14 -9.07 34.48
C LEU A 557 14.46 -8.08 35.61
N VAL A 558 15.12 -6.95 35.33
CA VAL A 558 15.35 -5.89 36.33
C VAL A 558 14.10 -5.02 36.49
N GLY A 559 13.48 -4.61 35.38
CA GLY A 559 12.36 -3.67 35.38
C GLY A 559 11.05 -4.19 35.98
N TRP A 560 10.77 -5.50 35.86
CA TRP A 560 9.55 -6.07 36.44
C TRP A 560 9.59 -6.08 37.97
N LYS A 561 8.55 -5.59 38.64
CA LYS A 561 8.47 -5.65 40.11
C LYS A 561 8.27 -7.08 40.61
N ASP A 562 7.38 -7.82 39.95
CA ASP A 562 7.09 -9.22 40.24
C ASP A 562 7.90 -10.12 39.30
N LYS A 563 8.95 -10.76 39.83
CA LYS A 563 9.84 -11.63 39.04
C LYS A 563 9.19 -12.97 38.71
N GLU A 564 8.25 -13.44 39.53
CA GLU A 564 7.54 -14.70 39.30
C GLU A 564 6.54 -14.54 38.15
N ASP A 565 5.80 -13.42 38.14
CA ASP A 565 4.88 -13.11 37.02
C ASP A 565 5.65 -12.88 35.71
N TYR A 566 6.81 -12.22 35.76
CA TYR A 566 7.71 -12.11 34.60
C TYR A 566 8.08 -13.49 34.04
N MET A 567 8.61 -14.38 34.89
CA MET A 567 9.04 -15.72 34.47
C MET A 567 7.89 -16.56 33.93
N LYS A 568 6.70 -16.44 34.51
CA LYS A 568 5.49 -17.11 34.03
C LYS A 568 5.10 -16.64 32.62
N ASN A 569 5.07 -15.33 32.38
CA ASN A 569 4.77 -14.77 31.06
C ASN A 569 5.84 -15.13 30.03
N LEU A 570 7.12 -15.12 30.43
CA LEU A 570 8.24 -15.51 29.58
C LEU A 570 8.16 -16.99 29.15
N GLN A 571 7.87 -17.90 30.09
CA GLN A 571 7.66 -19.31 29.79
C GLN A 571 6.44 -19.55 28.89
N ASN A 572 5.34 -18.83 29.12
CA ASN A 572 4.16 -18.93 28.27
C ASN A 572 4.48 -18.49 26.84
N LEU A 573 5.14 -17.34 26.66
CA LEU A 573 5.53 -16.88 25.34
C LEU A 573 6.49 -17.86 24.66
N ALA A 574 7.45 -18.44 25.41
CA ALA A 574 8.35 -19.46 24.88
C ALA A 574 7.61 -20.70 24.34
N ARG A 575 6.58 -21.18 25.04
CA ARG A 575 5.74 -22.30 24.55
C ARG A 575 5.00 -21.93 23.26
N GLU A 576 4.48 -20.70 23.15
CA GLU A 576 3.84 -20.21 21.93
C GLU A 576 4.82 -20.19 20.74
N PHE A 577 6.06 -19.71 20.96
CA PHE A 577 7.10 -19.76 19.93
C PHE A 577 7.42 -21.20 19.48
N ILE A 578 7.61 -22.13 20.42
CA ILE A 578 7.91 -23.54 20.11
C ILE A 578 6.75 -24.18 19.33
N SER A 579 5.50 -23.96 19.78
CA SER A 579 4.29 -24.46 19.14
C SER A 579 4.15 -23.93 17.71
N ASN A 580 4.33 -22.62 17.51
CA ASN A 580 4.29 -22.01 16.18
C ASN A 580 5.41 -22.54 15.26
N PHE A 581 6.63 -22.71 15.79
CA PHE A 581 7.77 -23.11 14.96
C PHE A 581 7.68 -24.57 14.49
N ALA A 582 6.91 -25.42 15.18
CA ALA A 582 6.65 -26.80 14.75
C ALA A 582 6.07 -26.89 13.32
N LEU A 583 5.39 -25.84 12.84
CA LEU A 583 4.86 -25.73 11.48
C LEU A 583 5.94 -25.74 10.38
N PHE A 584 7.20 -25.47 10.72
CA PHE A 584 8.32 -25.37 9.77
C PHE A 584 9.39 -26.45 9.99
N SER A 585 9.11 -27.41 10.88
CA SER A 585 10.05 -28.46 11.30
C SER A 585 10.41 -29.45 10.18
N ASP A 586 9.59 -29.52 9.12
CA ASP A 586 9.85 -30.32 7.93
C ASP A 586 11.08 -29.85 7.15
N LYS A 587 11.43 -28.56 7.24
CA LYS A 587 12.58 -27.96 6.54
C LYS A 587 13.57 -27.22 7.44
N ALA A 588 13.29 -27.12 8.74
CA ALA A 588 14.18 -26.50 9.72
C ALA A 588 15.12 -27.54 10.36
N GLY A 589 16.44 -27.31 10.25
CA GLY A 589 17.46 -28.18 10.86
C GLY A 589 17.69 -27.88 12.35
N PRO A 590 18.44 -28.76 13.06
CA PRO A 590 18.75 -28.60 14.49
C PRO A 590 19.39 -27.26 14.85
N ASP A 591 20.24 -26.73 13.97
CA ASP A 591 20.92 -25.45 14.20
C ASP A 591 19.93 -24.28 14.29
N ILE A 592 18.90 -24.25 13.44
CA ILE A 592 17.88 -23.20 13.47
C ILE A 592 17.03 -23.34 14.75
N LEU A 593 16.71 -24.56 15.16
CA LEU A 593 15.98 -24.82 16.41
C LEU A 593 16.76 -24.35 17.64
N SER A 594 18.10 -24.38 17.60
CA SER A 594 18.95 -23.86 18.68
C SER A 594 18.84 -22.34 18.87
N GLY A 595 18.34 -21.61 17.86
CA GLY A 595 18.05 -20.18 17.95
C GLY A 595 16.72 -19.85 18.64
N GLY A 596 15.91 -20.86 19.00
CA GLY A 596 14.66 -20.71 19.71
C GLY A 596 14.80 -20.66 21.24
N PRO A 597 13.69 -20.44 21.97
CA PRO A 597 13.70 -20.49 23.42
C PRO A 597 13.93 -21.92 23.94
N ALA A 598 14.65 -22.04 25.05
CA ALA A 598 14.91 -23.29 25.77
C ALA A 598 14.15 -23.31 27.10
N LEU A 599 13.20 -24.25 27.22
CA LEU A 599 12.34 -24.45 28.39
C LEU A 599 12.81 -25.60 29.29
#